data_AF-A0A7U9MQ95-F1
#
_entry.id   AF-A0A7U9MQ95-F1
#
_cell.length_a   1.000
_cell.length_b   1.000
_cell.length_c   1.000
_cell.angle_alpha   90.00
_cell.angle_beta   90.00
_cell.angle_gamma   90.00
#
_symmetry.space_group_name_H-M   'P 1'
#
loop_
_entity.id
_entity.type
_entity.pdbx_description
1 polymer ?
#
loop_
_entity_poly.entity_id
_entity_poly.type
_entity_poly.pdbx_seq_one_letter_code
_entity_poly.pdbx_strand_id
1 'polypeptide(L)'
;MNIDEIIKQRIEFPETFFQDEIREGFLVKGKMKRAWAAQMEVLKEIDRICEQYGIPYFADSGTLLGAVRHKGFIPWDDDVDIAMVRDDYERFCQIIGQEIPEGWAFSDWNEEGGLYAFGRVINGRAYDTRTERMIQFHGCPYVVGVDIFPLDFVPPEKEEEEAWHLLLKYLYSVLCEVQKSKVDNATTEQAMLLEQYLKQAEEWCKVTLDRKKDIERQVMQLMEKIARLYKRSEAKELEMVVYDWQLDKKYKYKREWYEERIKVPFENIMIPIPVGYAEVLNTMFGEDYMTPKRVQTPGHEYPFYIKQDILLEKMRKRVLG
;
A
#
# COMPACT_ATOMS: atom_id res chain seq x y z
N MET A 1 -13.17 15.53 -21.15
CA MET A 1 -13.00 14.33 -22.00
C MET A 1 -14.36 13.93 -22.55
N ASN A 2 -14.49 13.59 -23.83
CA ASN A 2 -15.75 13.06 -24.36
C ASN A 2 -15.91 11.59 -23.90
N ILE A 3 -17.14 11.10 -23.71
CA ILE A 3 -17.45 9.73 -23.28
C ILE A 3 -16.75 8.68 -24.16
N ASP A 4 -16.75 8.89 -25.48
CA ASP A 4 -16.11 7.96 -26.43
C ASP A 4 -14.59 7.83 -26.20
N GLU A 5 -13.95 8.90 -25.73
CA GLU A 5 -12.52 8.91 -25.44
C GLU A 5 -12.23 8.17 -24.14
N ILE A 6 -13.07 8.35 -23.11
CA ILE A 6 -12.99 7.59 -21.85
C ILE A 6 -13.11 6.08 -22.13
N ILE A 7 -14.06 5.68 -22.98
CA ILE A 7 -14.29 4.27 -23.32
C ILE A 7 -13.09 3.67 -24.07
N LYS A 8 -12.42 4.44 -24.93
CA LYS A 8 -11.23 3.97 -25.67
C LYS A 8 -9.98 3.84 -24.80
N GLN A 9 -9.90 4.61 -23.71
CA GLN A 9 -8.72 4.64 -22.85
C GLN A 9 -8.79 3.66 -21.68
N ARG A 10 -9.99 3.21 -21.27
CA ARG A 10 -10.15 2.25 -20.17
C ARG A 10 -9.82 0.81 -20.60
N ILE A 11 -9.55 -0.04 -19.63
CA ILE A 11 -9.36 -1.48 -19.81
C ILE A 11 -10.69 -2.12 -20.27
N GLU A 12 -10.64 -3.01 -21.25
CA GLU A 12 -11.81 -3.71 -21.76
C GLU A 12 -12.07 -5.03 -21.03
N PHE A 13 -13.24 -5.17 -20.42
CA PHE A 13 -13.70 -6.39 -19.76
C PHE A 13 -14.88 -7.00 -20.53
N PRO A 14 -14.99 -8.34 -20.63
CA PRO A 14 -16.20 -8.97 -21.13
C PRO A 14 -17.36 -8.70 -20.16
N GLU A 15 -18.59 -8.55 -20.67
CA GLU A 15 -19.76 -8.26 -19.81
C GLU A 15 -19.97 -9.31 -18.71
N THR A 16 -19.61 -10.56 -18.98
CA THR A 16 -19.66 -11.68 -18.02
C THR A 16 -18.73 -11.48 -16.82
N PHE A 17 -17.67 -10.66 -16.94
CA PHE A 17 -16.78 -10.35 -15.84
C PHE A 17 -17.56 -9.76 -14.67
N PHE A 18 -18.50 -8.84 -14.92
CA PHE A 18 -19.22 -8.12 -13.87
C PHE A 18 -20.38 -8.90 -13.22
N GLN A 19 -20.56 -10.18 -13.56
CA GLN A 19 -21.58 -11.04 -12.96
C GLN A 19 -21.06 -11.69 -11.66
N ASP A 20 -21.97 -12.03 -10.75
CA ASP A 20 -21.66 -12.87 -9.59
C ASP A 20 -21.03 -14.19 -10.05
N GLU A 21 -19.97 -14.63 -9.37
CA GLU A 21 -19.24 -15.84 -9.73
C GLU A 21 -18.82 -16.59 -8.47
N ILE A 22 -18.85 -17.92 -8.52
CA ILE A 22 -18.27 -18.76 -7.48
C ILE A 22 -16.87 -19.16 -7.91
N ARG A 23 -15.84 -18.63 -7.23
CA ARG A 23 -14.44 -19.04 -7.39
C ARG A 23 -14.00 -19.76 -6.13
N GLU A 24 -13.52 -21.00 -6.26
CA GLU A 24 -13.05 -21.82 -5.13
C GLU A 24 -14.06 -21.93 -3.97
N GLY A 25 -15.35 -22.05 -4.31
CA GLY A 25 -16.44 -22.11 -3.33
C GLY A 25 -16.68 -20.80 -2.57
N PHE A 26 -16.15 -19.68 -3.05
CA PHE A 26 -16.38 -18.34 -2.52
C PHE A 26 -17.18 -17.52 -3.52
N LEU A 27 -18.22 -16.82 -3.05
CA LEU A 27 -19.08 -15.99 -3.90
C LEU A 27 -18.45 -14.62 -4.09
N VAL A 28 -17.86 -14.38 -5.25
CA VAL A 28 -17.38 -13.08 -5.68
C VAL A 28 -18.55 -12.31 -6.28
N LYS A 29 -18.98 -11.26 -5.59
CA LYS A 29 -20.07 -10.40 -6.05
C LYS A 29 -19.63 -9.55 -7.24
N GLY A 30 -20.52 -9.34 -8.21
CA GLY A 30 -20.28 -8.43 -9.34
C GLY A 30 -19.89 -7.02 -8.88
N LYS A 31 -20.39 -6.58 -7.72
CA LYS A 31 -19.98 -5.35 -7.04
C LYS A 31 -18.49 -5.31 -6.70
N MET A 32 -17.92 -6.40 -6.17
CA MET A 32 -16.50 -6.53 -5.89
C MET A 32 -15.70 -6.49 -7.18
N LYS A 33 -16.15 -7.20 -8.23
CA LYS A 33 -15.48 -7.19 -9.52
C LYS A 33 -15.43 -5.82 -10.19
N ARG A 34 -16.45 -4.97 -10.00
CA ARG A 34 -16.38 -3.55 -10.41
C ARG A 34 -15.31 -2.78 -9.64
N ALA A 35 -15.16 -3.04 -8.34
CA ALA A 35 -14.10 -2.44 -7.55
C ALA A 35 -12.71 -2.94 -7.97
N TRP A 36 -12.54 -4.23 -8.27
CA TRP A 36 -11.31 -4.76 -8.88
C TRP A 36 -11.00 -4.08 -10.22
N ALA A 37 -11.96 -4.01 -11.14
CA ALA A 37 -11.78 -3.33 -12.43
C ALA A 37 -11.37 -1.85 -12.25
N ALA A 38 -11.95 -1.16 -11.27
CA ALA A 38 -11.58 0.22 -10.96
C ALA A 38 -10.16 0.34 -10.39
N GLN A 39 -9.70 -0.61 -9.57
CA GLN A 39 -8.32 -0.65 -9.07
C GLN A 39 -7.32 -0.95 -10.19
N MET A 40 -7.71 -1.79 -11.15
CA MET A 40 -6.90 -2.05 -12.34
C MET A 40 -6.73 -0.81 -13.23
N GLU A 41 -7.72 0.09 -13.29
CA GLU A 41 -7.54 1.40 -13.96
C GLU A 41 -6.51 2.27 -13.22
N VAL A 42 -6.49 2.24 -11.89
CA VAL A 42 -5.47 2.93 -11.09
C VAL A 42 -4.09 2.33 -11.35
N LEU A 43 -3.98 1.00 -11.31
CA LEU A 43 -2.74 0.29 -11.59
C LEU A 43 -2.23 0.57 -13.01
N LYS A 44 -3.12 0.61 -14.01
CA LYS A 44 -2.76 0.95 -15.39
C LYS A 44 -2.15 2.35 -15.51
N GLU A 45 -2.65 3.31 -14.75
CA GLU A 45 -2.08 4.65 -14.75
C GLU A 45 -0.73 4.70 -14.04
N ILE A 46 -0.57 3.97 -12.93
CA ILE A 46 0.73 3.79 -12.28
C ILE A 46 1.73 3.14 -13.24
N ASP A 47 1.34 2.09 -13.96
CA ASP A 47 2.17 1.41 -14.96
C ASP A 47 2.59 2.38 -16.08
N ARG A 48 1.65 3.18 -16.60
CA ARG A 48 1.95 4.21 -17.61
C ARG A 48 3.02 5.18 -17.13
N ILE A 49 2.87 5.70 -15.90
CA ILE A 49 3.84 6.62 -15.27
C ILE A 49 5.18 5.91 -15.06
N CYS A 50 5.17 4.71 -14.51
CA CYS A 50 6.38 3.94 -14.24
C CYS A 50 7.18 3.62 -15.52
N GLU A 51 6.51 3.21 -16.60
CA GLU A 51 7.14 2.96 -17.89
C GLU A 51 7.68 4.25 -18.54
N GLN A 52 6.97 5.39 -18.41
CA GLN A 52 7.43 6.70 -18.90
C GLN A 52 8.75 7.15 -18.25
N TYR A 53 8.96 6.85 -16.97
CA TYR A 53 10.14 7.27 -16.20
C TYR A 53 11.16 6.16 -15.97
N GLY A 54 10.94 4.96 -16.51
CA GLY A 54 11.81 3.80 -16.29
C GLY A 54 11.95 3.45 -14.81
N ILE A 55 10.83 3.40 -14.09
CA ILE A 55 10.74 3.06 -12.66
C ILE A 55 10.14 1.65 -12.55
N PRO A 56 10.92 0.62 -12.14
CA PRO A 56 10.37 -0.71 -11.91
C PRO A 56 9.42 -0.74 -10.71
N TYR A 57 8.33 -1.50 -10.85
CA TYR A 57 7.50 -1.96 -9.74
C TYR A 57 7.17 -3.44 -9.94
N PHE A 58 6.68 -4.07 -8.88
CA PHE A 58 6.39 -5.49 -8.83
C PHE A 58 5.04 -5.70 -8.14
N ALA A 59 4.21 -6.63 -8.61
CA ALA A 59 3.09 -7.13 -7.80
C ALA A 59 3.63 -7.67 -6.49
N ASP A 60 2.91 -7.45 -5.40
CA ASP A 60 3.32 -7.89 -4.07
C ASP A 60 2.17 -8.56 -3.30
N SER A 61 2.50 -9.23 -2.19
CA SER A 61 1.52 -9.75 -1.23
C SER A 61 0.38 -10.57 -1.88
N GLY A 62 -0.89 -10.22 -1.60
CA GLY A 62 -2.06 -10.91 -2.16
C GLY A 62 -2.14 -10.82 -3.68
N THR A 63 -1.73 -9.67 -4.24
CA THR A 63 -1.71 -9.43 -5.69
C THR A 63 -0.69 -10.31 -6.41
N LEU A 64 0.52 -10.47 -5.86
CA LEU A 64 1.54 -11.38 -6.41
C LEU A 64 1.06 -12.84 -6.36
N LEU A 65 0.51 -13.25 -5.21
CA LEU A 65 0.00 -14.60 -5.03
C LEU A 65 -1.16 -14.88 -6.00
N GLY A 66 -2.08 -13.93 -6.17
CA GLY A 66 -3.17 -14.01 -7.13
C GLY A 66 -2.68 -14.10 -8.58
N ALA A 67 -1.70 -13.27 -8.96
CA ALA A 67 -1.11 -13.31 -10.30
C ALA A 67 -0.51 -14.70 -10.61
N VAL A 68 0.22 -15.30 -9.68
CA VAL A 68 0.89 -16.60 -9.87
C VAL A 68 -0.09 -17.77 -9.79
N ARG A 69 -0.99 -17.79 -8.81
CA ARG A 69 -1.86 -18.94 -8.52
C ARG A 69 -3.18 -18.90 -9.30
N HIS A 70 -3.79 -17.73 -9.38
CA HIS A 70 -5.13 -17.53 -9.94
C HIS A 70 -5.13 -16.87 -11.32
N LYS A 71 -3.99 -16.32 -11.75
CA LYS A 71 -3.87 -15.46 -12.95
C LYS A 71 -4.80 -14.24 -12.86
N GLY A 72 -5.00 -13.73 -11.66
CA GLY A 72 -5.99 -12.69 -11.35
C GLY A 72 -6.17 -12.54 -9.83
N PHE A 73 -7.29 -11.97 -9.40
CA PHE A 73 -7.54 -11.76 -7.98
C PHE A 73 -7.78 -13.08 -7.24
N ILE A 74 -7.29 -13.15 -6.00
CA ILE A 74 -7.71 -14.17 -5.04
C ILE A 74 -9.18 -13.89 -4.70
N PRO A 75 -10.07 -14.90 -4.62
CA PRO A 75 -11.52 -14.65 -4.53
C PRO A 75 -12.00 -13.84 -3.32
N TRP A 76 -11.26 -13.87 -2.21
CA TRP A 76 -11.56 -13.18 -0.95
C TRP A 76 -10.61 -12.01 -0.67
N ASP A 77 -10.00 -11.48 -1.72
CA ASP A 77 -9.07 -10.35 -1.68
C ASP A 77 -9.72 -9.12 -2.31
N ASP A 78 -9.45 -7.93 -1.80
CA ASP A 78 -10.20 -6.72 -2.18
C ASP A 78 -9.36 -5.49 -2.51
N ASP A 79 -8.05 -5.58 -2.40
CA ASP A 79 -7.09 -4.54 -2.75
C ASP A 79 -6.09 -4.97 -3.82
N VAL A 80 -5.19 -4.04 -4.17
CA VAL A 80 -4.07 -4.24 -5.09
C VAL A 80 -2.82 -3.68 -4.43
N ASP A 81 -1.83 -4.56 -4.25
CA ASP A 81 -0.55 -4.26 -3.62
C ASP A 81 0.57 -4.38 -4.65
N ILE A 82 1.42 -3.36 -4.69
CA ILE A 82 2.67 -3.38 -5.44
C ILE A 82 3.84 -3.01 -4.54
N ALA A 83 5.04 -3.44 -4.90
CA ALA A 83 6.27 -3.09 -4.23
C ALA A 83 7.23 -2.38 -5.19
N MET A 84 8.05 -1.49 -4.64
CA MET A 84 9.16 -0.84 -5.32
C MET A 84 10.40 -0.95 -4.43
N VAL A 85 11.56 -1.24 -5.03
CA VAL A 85 12.83 -1.11 -4.30
C VAL A 85 12.99 0.35 -3.87
N ARG A 86 13.53 0.60 -2.66
CA ARG A 86 13.58 1.94 -2.04
C ARG A 86 14.00 3.05 -3.00
N ASP A 87 15.10 2.88 -3.72
CA ASP A 87 15.57 3.88 -4.70
C ASP A 87 14.51 4.23 -5.76
N ASP A 88 13.78 3.22 -6.25
CA ASP A 88 12.75 3.35 -7.26
C ASP A 88 11.47 3.97 -6.68
N TYR A 89 11.12 3.62 -5.43
CA TYR A 89 10.05 4.27 -4.68
C TYR A 89 10.33 5.78 -4.50
N GLU A 90 11.56 6.15 -4.12
CA GLU A 90 11.92 7.57 -3.98
C GLU A 90 11.84 8.33 -5.30
N ARG A 91 12.27 7.71 -6.40
CA ARG A 91 12.12 8.29 -7.76
C ARG A 91 10.65 8.47 -8.11
N PHE A 92 9.80 7.52 -7.75
CA PHE A 92 8.35 7.61 -7.98
C PHE A 92 7.72 8.76 -7.19
N CYS A 93 8.04 8.88 -5.89
CA CYS A 93 7.52 9.96 -5.04
C CYS A 93 7.90 11.36 -5.56
N GLN A 94 9.05 11.51 -6.20
CA GLN A 94 9.48 12.80 -6.78
C GLN A 94 8.66 13.24 -7.99
N ILE A 95 8.09 12.29 -8.73
CA ILE A 95 7.40 12.56 -10.01
C ILE A 95 5.88 12.44 -9.90
N ILE A 96 5.36 11.60 -9.01
CA ILE A 96 3.92 11.28 -8.96
C ILE A 96 3.04 12.52 -8.77
N GLY A 97 3.46 13.49 -7.96
CA GLY A 97 2.70 14.72 -7.76
C GLY A 97 2.50 15.58 -9.01
N GLN A 98 3.37 15.43 -10.03
CA GLN A 98 3.28 16.17 -11.30
C GLN A 98 2.54 15.39 -12.38
N GLU A 99 2.59 14.06 -12.32
CA GLU A 99 2.05 13.16 -13.34
C GLU A 99 0.67 12.59 -13.00
N ILE A 100 0.24 12.69 -11.74
CA ILE A 100 -1.02 12.12 -11.30
C ILE A 100 -2.21 12.81 -11.99
N PRO A 101 -3.21 12.06 -12.47
CA PRO A 101 -4.37 12.66 -13.13
C PRO A 101 -5.14 13.64 -12.25
N GLU A 102 -5.79 14.62 -12.89
CA GLU A 102 -6.64 15.57 -12.19
C GLU A 102 -7.73 14.87 -11.38
N GLY A 103 -7.87 15.27 -10.11
CA GLY A 103 -8.86 14.73 -9.18
C GLY A 103 -8.46 13.44 -8.47
N TRP A 104 -7.35 12.80 -8.87
CA TRP A 104 -6.74 11.69 -8.14
C TRP A 104 -5.84 12.23 -7.02
N ALA A 105 -5.40 11.34 -6.13
CA ALA A 105 -4.45 11.71 -5.09
C ALA A 105 -3.43 10.61 -4.86
N PHE A 106 -2.19 11.01 -4.59
CA PHE A 106 -1.20 10.18 -3.96
C PHE A 106 -1.19 10.55 -2.46
N SER A 107 -0.84 9.61 -1.61
CA SER A 107 -0.58 9.87 -0.19
C SER A 107 0.46 8.89 0.32
N ASP A 108 1.40 9.38 1.10
CA ASP A 108 2.33 8.59 1.88
C ASP A 108 2.46 9.21 3.29
N TRP A 109 3.27 8.62 4.16
CA TRP A 109 3.71 9.20 5.45
C TRP A 109 4.28 10.64 5.41
N ASN A 110 4.67 11.17 4.25
CA ASN A 110 5.21 12.53 4.14
C ASN A 110 4.14 13.58 3.84
N GLU A 111 2.98 13.18 3.29
CA GLU A 111 1.85 14.08 3.05
C GLU A 111 1.11 14.47 4.34
N GLU A 112 0.56 15.69 4.36
CA GLU A 112 -0.24 16.17 5.48
C GLU A 112 -1.54 15.35 5.59
N GLY A 113 -1.68 14.61 6.71
CA GLY A 113 -2.78 13.65 6.90
C GLY A 113 -2.51 12.25 6.35
N GLY A 114 -1.28 11.94 5.91
CA GLY A 114 -0.85 10.59 5.57
C GLY A 114 -0.89 9.66 6.78
N LEU A 115 -1.60 8.53 6.66
CA LEU A 115 -1.83 7.57 7.75
C LEU A 115 -1.02 6.27 7.58
N TYR A 116 -0.29 6.13 6.48
CA TYR A 116 0.33 4.86 6.07
C TYR A 116 1.84 5.03 5.87
N ALA A 117 2.60 4.03 6.30
CA ALA A 117 4.06 3.95 6.10
C ALA A 117 4.45 3.49 4.67
N PHE A 118 3.49 3.54 3.76
CA PHE A 118 3.60 3.13 2.36
C PHE A 118 2.86 4.16 1.50
N GLY A 119 3.15 4.18 0.21
CA GLY A 119 2.49 5.06 -0.73
C GLY A 119 1.14 4.48 -1.15
N ARG A 120 0.13 5.32 -1.38
CA ARG A 120 -1.15 4.91 -1.94
C ARG A 120 -1.59 5.89 -3.01
N VAL A 121 -1.89 5.38 -4.20
CA VAL A 121 -2.54 6.18 -5.26
C VAL A 121 -4.03 5.85 -5.22
N ILE A 122 -4.86 6.86 -5.01
CA ILE A 122 -6.32 6.74 -5.03
C ILE A 122 -6.91 7.49 -6.22
N ASN A 123 -7.95 6.91 -6.80
CA ASN A 123 -8.63 7.49 -7.96
C ASN A 123 -9.38 8.80 -7.63
N GLY A 124 -9.61 9.12 -6.35
CA GLY A 124 -10.28 10.34 -5.91
C GLY A 124 -10.40 10.44 -4.40
N ARG A 125 -10.80 11.61 -3.88
CA ARG A 125 -10.92 11.85 -2.41
C ARG A 125 -12.34 11.66 -1.85
N ALA A 126 -13.31 11.41 -2.73
CA ALA A 126 -14.70 11.20 -2.35
C ALA A 126 -15.40 10.30 -3.35
N TYR A 127 -16.55 9.77 -2.93
CA TYR A 127 -17.48 9.06 -3.78
C TYR A 127 -17.91 9.91 -4.98
N ASP A 128 -18.03 9.29 -6.15
CA ASP A 128 -18.37 10.00 -7.38
C ASP A 128 -19.25 9.16 -8.30
N THR A 129 -20.50 9.62 -8.49
CA THR A 129 -21.51 9.01 -9.37
C THR A 129 -21.72 9.76 -10.68
N ARG A 130 -20.89 10.75 -11.01
CA ARG A 130 -20.99 11.42 -12.32
C ARG A 130 -20.83 10.38 -13.44
N THR A 131 -21.57 10.56 -14.53
CA THR A 131 -21.67 9.57 -15.61
C THR A 131 -20.30 9.23 -16.19
N GLU A 132 -19.46 10.23 -16.42
CA GLU A 132 -18.10 10.08 -16.93
C GLU A 132 -17.26 9.20 -16.02
N ARG A 133 -17.37 9.40 -14.70
CA ARG A 133 -16.66 8.63 -13.68
C ARG A 133 -17.12 7.18 -13.66
N MET A 134 -18.43 6.97 -13.67
CA MET A 134 -19.01 5.62 -13.69
C MET A 134 -18.62 4.86 -14.96
N ILE A 135 -18.45 5.55 -16.10
CA ILE A 135 -17.93 4.93 -17.32
C ILE A 135 -16.44 4.62 -17.19
N GLN A 136 -15.65 5.56 -16.66
CA GLN A 136 -14.20 5.40 -16.49
C GLN A 136 -13.85 4.23 -15.57
N PHE A 137 -14.58 4.05 -14.46
CA PHE A 137 -14.30 3.03 -13.44
C PHE A 137 -15.32 1.88 -13.44
N HIS A 138 -15.85 1.51 -14.60
CA HIS A 138 -16.66 0.29 -14.77
C HIS A 138 -17.89 0.18 -13.85
N GLY A 139 -18.49 1.32 -13.53
CA GLY A 139 -19.64 1.44 -12.64
C GLY A 139 -19.28 1.34 -11.15
N CYS A 140 -18.01 1.46 -10.80
CA CYS A 140 -17.55 1.57 -9.42
C CYS A 140 -17.60 3.05 -8.98
N PRO A 141 -18.40 3.39 -7.96
CA PRO A 141 -18.49 4.77 -7.48
C PRO A 141 -17.55 5.05 -6.29
N TYR A 142 -16.83 4.04 -5.82
CA TYR A 142 -16.00 4.10 -4.62
C TYR A 142 -14.67 4.80 -4.89
N VAL A 143 -14.10 5.33 -3.81
CA VAL A 143 -12.67 5.61 -3.79
C VAL A 143 -11.96 4.28 -3.72
N VAL A 144 -11.13 4.01 -4.73
CA VAL A 144 -10.27 2.82 -4.79
C VAL A 144 -8.83 3.27 -4.96
N GLY A 145 -7.88 2.42 -4.60
CA GLY A 145 -6.48 2.73 -4.76
C GLY A 145 -5.59 1.51 -4.81
N VAL A 146 -4.32 1.75 -5.13
CA VAL A 146 -3.24 0.77 -5.15
C VAL A 146 -2.24 1.15 -4.08
N ASP A 147 -1.88 0.20 -3.23
CA ASP A 147 -0.88 0.37 -2.19
C ASP A 147 0.52 0.04 -2.74
N ILE A 148 1.51 0.84 -2.36
CA ILE A 148 2.88 0.86 -2.90
C ILE A 148 3.87 0.75 -1.75
N PHE A 149 4.38 -0.45 -1.53
CA PHE A 149 5.28 -0.78 -0.43
C PHE A 149 6.75 -0.55 -0.83
N PRO A 150 7.51 0.24 -0.05
CA PRO A 150 8.96 0.32 -0.23
C PRO A 150 9.64 -0.95 0.30
N LEU A 151 10.54 -1.51 -0.51
CA LEU A 151 11.49 -2.55 -0.10
C LEU A 151 12.81 -1.88 0.31
N ASP A 152 13.08 -1.87 1.61
CA ASP A 152 14.21 -1.22 2.25
C ASP A 152 15.47 -2.07 2.20
N PHE A 153 16.63 -1.41 2.07
CA PHE A 153 17.93 -2.07 2.05
C PHE A 153 18.36 -2.46 3.46
N VAL A 154 18.56 -3.75 3.69
CA VAL A 154 19.01 -4.27 4.99
C VAL A 154 20.50 -3.95 5.20
N PRO A 155 20.90 -3.48 6.38
CA PRO A 155 22.32 -3.23 6.69
C PRO A 155 23.17 -4.48 6.48
N PRO A 156 24.37 -4.36 5.88
CA PRO A 156 25.19 -5.53 5.54
C PRO A 156 25.83 -6.19 6.77
N GLU A 157 26.16 -5.39 7.80
CA GLU A 157 26.75 -5.87 9.04
C GLU A 157 25.66 -6.19 10.06
N LYS A 158 25.77 -7.35 10.71
CA LYS A 158 24.72 -7.86 11.60
C LYS A 158 24.45 -6.93 12.78
N GLU A 159 25.49 -6.35 13.37
CA GLU A 159 25.36 -5.41 14.47
C GLU A 159 24.64 -4.12 14.04
N GLU A 160 24.85 -3.68 12.79
CA GLU A 160 24.15 -2.53 12.20
C GLU A 160 22.68 -2.85 11.92
N GLU A 161 22.39 -4.05 11.41
CA GLU A 161 21.03 -4.55 11.22
C GLU A 161 20.25 -4.58 12.55
N GLU A 162 20.86 -5.16 13.60
CA GLU A 162 20.24 -5.23 14.92
C GLU A 162 19.97 -3.84 15.49
N ALA A 163 20.92 -2.90 15.38
CA ALA A 163 20.75 -1.52 15.82
C ALA A 163 19.66 -0.78 15.01
N TRP A 164 19.64 -0.97 13.69
CA TRP A 164 18.64 -0.41 12.79
C TRP A 164 17.22 -0.88 13.15
N HIS A 165 17.05 -2.20 13.36
CA HIS A 165 15.80 -2.79 13.81
C HIS A 165 15.35 -2.27 15.18
N LEU A 166 16.26 -2.22 16.15
CA LEU A 166 15.95 -1.73 17.50
C LEU A 166 15.53 -0.27 17.50
N LEU A 167 16.22 0.58 16.73
CA LEU A 167 15.93 2.00 16.65
C LEU A 167 14.55 2.25 16.06
N LEU A 168 14.21 1.59 14.96
CA LEU A 168 12.90 1.78 14.34
C LEU A 168 11.76 1.17 15.17
N LYS A 169 11.96 0.02 15.83
CA LYS A 169 11.01 -0.54 16.80
C LYS A 169 10.77 0.42 17.98
N TYR A 170 11.83 1.08 18.42
CA TYR A 170 11.74 2.12 19.43
C TYR A 170 10.90 3.32 18.95
N LEU A 171 11.19 3.84 17.76
CA LEU A 171 10.42 4.94 17.17
C LEU A 171 8.96 4.58 16.92
N TYR A 172 8.65 3.34 16.56
CA TYR A 172 7.27 2.86 16.47
C TYR A 172 6.57 2.85 17.84
N SER A 173 7.26 2.43 18.91
CA SER A 173 6.73 2.56 20.27
C SER A 173 6.45 4.02 20.65
N VAL A 174 7.35 4.95 20.27
CA VAL A 174 7.13 6.39 20.45
C VAL A 174 5.87 6.83 19.70
N LEU A 175 5.72 6.42 18.44
CA LEU A 175 4.55 6.74 17.60
C LEU A 175 3.24 6.27 18.25
N CYS A 176 3.19 5.04 18.75
CA CYS A 176 2.04 4.50 19.47
C CYS A 176 1.68 5.33 20.72
N GLU A 177 2.67 5.78 21.49
CA GLU A 177 2.42 6.64 22.66
C GLU A 177 1.95 8.05 22.27
N VAL A 178 2.48 8.61 21.18
CA VAL A 178 1.98 9.87 20.60
C VAL A 178 0.50 9.72 20.22
N GLN A 179 0.13 8.65 19.52
CA GLN A 179 -1.26 8.41 19.12
C GLN A 179 -2.19 8.21 20.32
N LYS A 180 -1.77 7.47 21.35
CA LYS A 180 -2.53 7.33 22.60
C LYS A 180 -2.74 8.68 23.31
N SER A 181 -1.76 9.56 23.27
CA SER A 181 -1.83 10.89 23.89
C SER A 181 -2.86 11.83 23.24
N LYS A 182 -3.23 11.58 21.97
CA LYS A 182 -4.26 12.34 21.24
C LYS A 182 -5.69 11.98 21.65
N VAL A 183 -5.88 10.92 22.44
CA VAL A 183 -7.20 10.55 22.96
C VAL A 183 -7.48 11.40 24.20
N ASP A 184 -8.65 12.07 24.23
CA ASP A 184 -9.13 12.79 25.41
C ASP A 184 -9.10 11.82 26.61
N ASN A 185 -8.26 12.11 27.62
CA ASN A 185 -8.02 11.39 28.91
C ASN A 185 -6.55 11.00 29.20
N ALA A 186 -5.55 11.53 28.49
CA ALA A 186 -4.14 11.24 28.81
C ALA A 186 -3.78 11.72 30.24
N THR A 187 -3.17 10.84 31.06
CA THR A 187 -2.74 11.15 32.43
C THR A 187 -1.41 11.91 32.44
N THR A 188 -1.11 12.61 33.53
CA THR A 188 0.19 13.27 33.73
C THR A 188 1.37 12.28 33.61
N GLU A 189 1.18 11.05 34.09
CA GLU A 189 2.18 9.99 34.00
C GLU A 189 2.44 9.57 32.54
N GLN A 190 1.40 9.44 31.72
CA GLN A 190 1.53 9.15 30.30
C GLN A 190 2.25 10.28 29.55
N ALA A 191 1.95 11.54 29.88
CA ALA A 191 2.64 12.68 29.30
C ALA A 191 4.14 12.72 29.68
N MET A 192 4.49 12.38 30.92
CA MET A 192 5.89 12.29 31.37
C MET A 192 6.64 11.15 30.67
N LEU A 193 5.99 9.99 30.52
CA LEU A 193 6.55 8.84 29.81
C LEU A 193 6.81 9.17 28.33
N LEU A 194 5.84 9.79 27.65
CA LEU A 194 5.99 10.21 26.26
C LEU A 194 7.16 11.20 26.12
N GLU A 195 7.31 12.17 27.03
CA GLU A 195 8.43 13.11 26.97
C GLU A 195 9.79 12.43 27.19
N GLN A 196 9.87 11.40 28.05
CA GLN A 196 11.09 10.57 28.17
C GLN A 196 11.40 9.84 26.85
N TYR A 197 10.37 9.30 26.20
CA TYR A 197 10.53 8.60 24.94
C TYR A 197 11.01 9.53 23.80
N LEU A 198 10.44 10.73 23.73
CA LEU A 198 10.85 11.73 22.75
C LEU A 198 12.30 12.18 22.96
N LYS A 199 12.73 12.45 24.20
CA LYS A 199 14.12 12.83 24.51
C LYS A 199 15.12 11.75 24.14
N GLN A 200 14.77 10.49 24.39
CA GLN A 200 15.65 9.38 24.03
C GLN A 200 15.75 9.20 22.52
N ALA A 201 14.64 9.37 21.79
CA ALA A 201 14.64 9.38 20.32
C ALA A 201 15.53 10.51 19.76
N GLU A 202 15.43 11.72 20.34
CA GLU A 202 16.29 12.86 20.00
C GLU A 202 17.78 12.57 20.22
N GLU A 203 18.12 11.96 21.36
CA GLU A 203 19.49 11.59 21.70
C GLU A 203 20.06 10.55 20.74
N TRP A 204 19.35 9.44 20.53
CA TRP A 204 19.81 8.34 19.67
C TRP A 204 19.89 8.73 18.20
N CYS A 205 18.91 9.50 17.72
CA CYS A 205 18.88 9.94 16.32
C CYS A 205 19.65 11.25 16.08
N LYS A 206 20.13 11.91 17.14
CA LYS A 206 20.80 13.22 17.08
C LYS A 206 19.95 14.28 16.37
N VAL A 207 18.66 14.35 16.71
CA VAL A 207 17.69 15.30 16.16
C VAL A 207 17.04 16.13 17.27
N THR A 208 16.28 17.15 16.88
CA THR A 208 15.40 17.89 17.80
C THR A 208 13.97 17.85 17.27
N LEU A 209 13.03 17.41 18.10
CA LEU A 209 11.60 17.34 17.81
C LEU A 209 10.90 18.57 18.38
N ASP A 210 10.21 19.32 17.53
CA ASP A 210 9.49 20.52 17.92
C ASP A 210 8.12 20.16 18.50
N ARG A 211 8.00 20.23 19.84
CA ARG A 211 6.77 19.95 20.60
C ARG A 211 5.60 20.87 20.23
N LYS A 212 5.84 21.99 19.55
CA LYS A 212 4.78 22.91 19.09
C LYS A 212 4.18 22.51 17.74
N LYS A 213 4.81 21.57 17.03
CA LYS A 213 4.35 21.05 15.74
C LYS A 213 3.81 19.64 15.93
N ASP A 214 3.31 19.06 14.83
CA ASP A 214 2.83 17.69 14.83
C ASP A 214 3.98 16.71 15.14
N ILE A 215 4.01 16.21 16.37
CA ILE A 215 5.01 15.24 16.82
C ILE A 215 4.84 13.90 16.10
N GLU A 216 3.61 13.49 15.81
CA GLU A 216 3.35 12.23 15.11
C GLU A 216 4.04 12.23 13.75
N ARG A 217 3.84 13.30 13.00
CA ARG A 217 4.49 13.50 11.70
C ARG A 217 6.02 13.54 11.80
N GLN A 218 6.58 14.22 12.80
CA GLN A 218 8.03 14.29 12.96
C GLN A 218 8.65 12.92 13.27
N VAL A 219 7.97 12.09 14.09
CA VAL A 219 8.40 10.72 14.38
C VAL A 219 8.29 9.84 13.13
N MET A 220 7.19 9.94 12.38
CA MET A 220 7.04 9.20 11.10
C MET A 220 8.12 9.57 10.08
N GLN A 221 8.43 10.86 9.93
CA GLN A 221 9.53 11.33 9.07
C GLN A 221 10.90 10.85 9.54
N LEU A 222 11.09 10.72 10.85
CA LEU A 222 12.32 10.16 11.40
C LEU A 222 12.43 8.66 11.10
N MET A 223 11.34 7.90 11.27
CA MET A 223 11.28 6.49 10.89
C MET A 223 11.60 6.30 9.41
N GLU A 224 11.00 7.09 8.51
CA GLU A 224 11.31 7.02 7.07
C GLU A 224 12.80 7.27 6.79
N LYS A 225 13.38 8.30 7.42
CA LYS A 225 14.82 8.58 7.29
C LYS A 225 15.69 7.42 7.75
N ILE A 226 15.31 6.73 8.83
CA ILE A 226 16.06 5.58 9.33
C ILE A 226 15.87 4.38 8.41
N ALA A 227 14.66 4.10 7.94
CA ALA A 227 14.37 2.99 7.02
C ALA A 227 15.22 3.05 5.74
N ARG A 228 15.45 4.26 5.21
CA ARG A 228 16.22 4.47 3.97
C ARG A 228 17.72 4.76 4.15
N LEU A 229 18.32 4.47 5.30
CA LEU A 229 19.72 4.83 5.55
C LEU A 229 20.72 4.16 4.59
N TYR A 230 20.43 2.92 4.22
CA TYR A 230 21.31 2.09 3.40
C TYR A 230 20.87 2.12 1.94
N LYS A 231 21.83 1.92 1.04
CA LYS A 231 21.61 2.00 -0.41
C LYS A 231 21.82 0.67 -1.11
N ARG A 232 21.36 0.61 -2.35
CA ARG A 232 21.50 -0.55 -3.25
C ARG A 232 22.92 -1.10 -3.36
N SER A 233 23.93 -0.24 -3.36
CA SER A 233 25.33 -0.64 -3.47
C SER A 233 25.88 -1.36 -2.23
N GLU A 234 25.20 -1.22 -1.09
CA GLU A 234 25.66 -1.69 0.22
C GLU A 234 24.95 -2.99 0.63
N ALA A 235 23.68 -3.16 0.23
CA ALA A 235 22.84 -4.26 0.70
C ALA A 235 22.65 -5.40 -0.32
N LYS A 236 22.60 -6.63 0.20
CA LYS A 236 22.24 -7.86 -0.53
C LYS A 236 20.82 -8.35 -0.21
N GLU A 237 20.24 -7.85 0.87
CA GLU A 237 18.93 -8.23 1.36
C GLU A 237 18.00 -7.01 1.39
N LEU A 238 16.71 -7.28 1.30
CA LEU A 238 15.62 -6.32 1.34
C LEU A 238 14.59 -6.73 2.40
N GLU A 239 13.93 -5.77 3.02
CA GLU A 239 12.81 -5.97 3.95
C GLU A 239 11.72 -4.92 3.72
N MET A 240 10.44 -5.25 3.97
CA MET A 240 9.37 -4.25 4.09
C MET A 240 9.31 -3.74 5.53
N VAL A 241 10.40 -3.10 5.95
CA VAL A 241 10.77 -3.06 7.36
C VAL A 241 9.71 -2.42 8.27
N VAL A 242 9.07 -1.34 7.81
CA VAL A 242 8.06 -0.62 8.61
C VAL A 242 6.72 -1.37 8.67
N TYR A 243 6.40 -2.16 7.65
CA TYR A 243 5.17 -2.94 7.60
C TYR A 243 5.31 -4.26 8.38
N ASP A 244 6.39 -5.00 8.14
CA ASP A 244 6.63 -6.33 8.71
C ASP A 244 6.67 -6.34 10.24
N TRP A 245 7.21 -5.28 10.85
CA TRP A 245 7.27 -5.18 12.31
C TRP A 245 5.93 -4.99 12.99
N GLN A 246 4.96 -4.37 12.33
CA GLN A 246 3.61 -4.26 12.89
C GLN A 246 2.99 -5.65 13.07
N LEU A 247 3.48 -6.63 12.31
CA LEU A 247 3.03 -8.02 12.32
C LEU A 247 3.91 -8.95 13.17
N ASP A 248 4.94 -8.42 13.86
CA ASP A 248 6.00 -9.19 14.54
C ASP A 248 6.66 -10.23 13.62
N LYS A 249 6.77 -9.89 12.33
CA LYS A 249 7.41 -10.69 11.29
C LYS A 249 8.65 -9.97 10.78
N LYS A 250 9.56 -10.73 10.19
CA LYS A 250 10.77 -10.21 9.54
C LYS A 250 10.96 -10.98 8.24
N TYR A 251 10.34 -10.52 7.17
CA TYR A 251 10.49 -11.16 5.87
C TYR A 251 11.73 -10.61 5.18
N LYS A 252 12.76 -11.45 5.06
CA LYS A 252 13.97 -11.11 4.32
C LYS A 252 13.89 -11.62 2.89
N TYR A 253 14.16 -10.73 1.96
CA TYR A 253 14.22 -11.04 0.54
C TYR A 253 15.62 -10.82 0.02
N LYS A 254 16.11 -11.69 -0.87
CA LYS A 254 17.35 -11.39 -1.58
C LYS A 254 17.10 -10.30 -2.61
N ARG A 255 17.99 -9.33 -2.69
CA ARG A 255 17.91 -8.25 -3.68
C ARG A 255 17.88 -8.78 -5.11
N GLU A 256 18.59 -9.87 -5.39
CA GLU A 256 18.63 -10.53 -6.70
C GLU A 256 17.24 -11.00 -7.19
N TRP A 257 16.30 -11.30 -6.28
CA TRP A 257 14.94 -11.70 -6.66
C TRP A 257 14.16 -10.57 -7.33
N TYR A 258 14.55 -9.32 -7.08
CA TYR A 258 13.95 -8.09 -7.61
C TYR A 258 14.86 -7.39 -8.64
N GLU A 259 15.92 -8.03 -9.13
CA GLU A 259 16.80 -7.43 -10.15
C GLU A 259 16.14 -7.32 -11.52
N GLU A 260 15.26 -8.26 -11.85
CA GLU A 260 14.49 -8.29 -13.09
C GLU A 260 13.00 -8.50 -12.82
N ARG A 261 12.17 -8.11 -13.80
CA ARG A 261 10.71 -8.31 -13.77
C ARG A 261 10.25 -9.13 -14.97
N ILE A 262 9.31 -10.03 -14.73
CA ILE A 262 8.59 -10.75 -15.78
C ILE A 262 7.12 -10.35 -15.75
N LYS A 263 6.46 -10.29 -16.91
CA LYS A 263 5.04 -9.97 -17.01
C LYS A 263 4.22 -11.25 -17.05
N VAL A 264 3.22 -11.38 -16.19
CA VAL A 264 2.30 -12.52 -16.13
C VAL A 264 0.83 -12.07 -16.23
N PRO A 265 -0.10 -12.95 -16.63
CA PRO A 265 -1.52 -12.61 -16.68
C PRO A 265 -2.09 -12.26 -15.31
N PHE A 266 -2.91 -11.20 -15.27
CA PHE A 266 -3.70 -10.81 -14.11
C PHE A 266 -5.06 -10.31 -14.60
N GLU A 267 -6.08 -11.17 -14.48
CA GLU A 267 -7.38 -11.04 -15.13
C GLU A 267 -7.19 -10.81 -16.66
N ASN A 268 -7.48 -9.60 -17.15
CA ASN A 268 -7.39 -9.20 -18.55
C ASN A 268 -6.20 -8.27 -18.86
N ILE A 269 -5.29 -8.05 -17.91
CA ILE A 269 -4.04 -7.31 -18.13
C ILE A 269 -2.82 -8.22 -17.89
N MET A 270 -1.64 -7.65 -18.12
CA MET A 270 -0.36 -8.24 -17.71
C MET A 270 0.21 -7.40 -16.58
N ILE A 271 0.69 -8.04 -15.52
CA ILE A 271 1.30 -7.37 -14.36
C ILE A 271 2.77 -7.79 -14.21
N PRO A 272 3.70 -6.86 -13.92
CA PRO A 272 5.08 -7.23 -13.62
C PRO A 272 5.18 -7.89 -12.24
N ILE A 273 5.93 -8.98 -12.15
CA ILE A 273 6.26 -9.69 -10.91
C ILE A 273 7.79 -9.87 -10.80
N PRO A 274 8.35 -10.07 -9.59
CA PRO A 274 9.80 -10.24 -9.45
C PRO A 274 10.26 -11.55 -10.11
N VAL A 275 11.47 -11.57 -10.67
CA VAL A 275 12.04 -12.79 -11.27
C VAL A 275 12.14 -13.94 -10.26
N GLY A 276 12.44 -13.63 -8.99
CA GLY A 276 12.43 -14.58 -7.87
C GLY A 276 11.09 -14.71 -7.16
N TYR A 277 9.96 -14.63 -7.89
CA TYR A 277 8.61 -14.63 -7.29
C TYR A 277 8.33 -15.87 -6.42
N ALA A 278 8.88 -17.03 -6.77
CA ALA A 278 8.62 -18.26 -6.03
C ALA A 278 9.22 -18.18 -4.62
N GLU A 279 10.43 -17.66 -4.50
CA GLU A 279 11.13 -17.43 -3.25
C GLU A 279 10.44 -16.34 -2.42
N VAL A 280 10.03 -15.23 -3.05
CA VAL A 280 9.26 -14.17 -2.39
C VAL A 280 7.96 -14.73 -1.78
N LEU A 281 7.18 -15.49 -2.56
CA LEU A 281 5.94 -16.10 -2.10
C LEU A 281 6.17 -17.14 -1.00
N ASN A 282 7.22 -17.94 -1.11
CA ASN A 282 7.59 -18.90 -0.06
C ASN A 282 7.97 -18.19 1.24
N THR A 283 8.72 -17.08 1.17
CA THR A 283 9.07 -16.28 2.35
C THR A 283 7.81 -15.72 3.03
N MET A 284 6.86 -15.19 2.26
CA MET A 284 5.63 -14.57 2.79
C MET A 284 4.61 -15.58 3.34
N PHE A 285 4.36 -16.65 2.56
CA PHE A 285 3.19 -17.53 2.74
C PHE A 285 3.56 -18.99 3.07
N GLY A 286 4.85 -19.36 3.01
CA GLY A 286 5.35 -20.72 3.21
C GLY A 286 5.28 -21.61 1.97
N GLU A 287 5.86 -22.80 2.05
CA GLU A 287 6.06 -23.70 0.89
C GLU A 287 4.75 -24.14 0.21
N ASP A 288 3.64 -24.09 0.95
CA ASP A 288 2.32 -24.48 0.47
C ASP A 288 1.48 -23.31 -0.05
N TYR A 289 2.11 -22.16 -0.41
CA TYR A 289 1.43 -20.96 -0.90
C TYR A 289 0.50 -21.22 -2.11
N MET A 290 0.80 -22.24 -2.91
CA MET A 290 -0.05 -22.67 -4.03
C MET A 290 -1.37 -23.33 -3.60
N THR A 291 -1.51 -23.72 -2.34
CA THR A 291 -2.75 -24.25 -1.78
C THR A 291 -3.64 -23.09 -1.34
N PRO A 292 -4.87 -22.96 -1.88
CA PRO A 292 -5.78 -21.90 -1.48
C PRO A 292 -6.17 -22.03 0.00
N LYS A 293 -5.89 -20.97 0.78
CA LYS A 293 -6.27 -20.86 2.18
C LYS A 293 -7.10 -19.60 2.39
N ARG A 294 -8.29 -19.78 2.98
CA ARG A 294 -9.16 -18.66 3.37
C ARG A 294 -8.72 -18.12 4.73
N VAL A 295 -7.62 -17.39 4.73
CA VAL A 295 -7.14 -16.69 5.92
C VAL A 295 -7.52 -15.23 5.74
N GLN A 296 -8.19 -14.66 6.74
CA GLN A 296 -8.41 -13.23 6.77
C GLN A 296 -7.08 -12.55 7.15
N THR A 297 -6.57 -11.69 6.28
CA THR A 297 -5.37 -10.91 6.57
C THR A 297 -5.70 -9.90 7.69
N PRO A 298 -4.93 -9.88 8.79
CA PRO A 298 -5.10 -8.86 9.83
C PRO A 298 -5.04 -7.46 9.23
N GLY A 299 -5.99 -6.59 9.57
CA GLY A 299 -6.06 -5.22 9.03
C GLY A 299 -6.96 -5.05 7.81
N HIS A 300 -7.39 -6.13 7.15
CA HIS A 300 -8.29 -6.07 5.98
C HIS A 300 -9.74 -6.41 6.38
N GLU A 301 -10.65 -5.46 6.14
CA GLU A 301 -12.09 -5.66 6.25
C GLU A 301 -12.66 -5.96 4.87
N TYR A 302 -12.75 -7.23 4.50
CA TYR A 302 -13.35 -7.63 3.24
C TYR A 302 -14.89 -7.51 3.26
N PRO A 303 -15.52 -6.90 2.25
CA PRO A 303 -14.93 -6.01 1.26
C PRO A 303 -14.79 -4.56 1.77
N PHE A 304 -13.73 -3.87 1.35
CA PHE A 304 -13.33 -2.54 1.83
C PHE A 304 -14.44 -1.50 1.66
N TYR A 305 -15.28 -1.67 0.64
CA TYR A 305 -16.35 -0.73 0.32
C TYR A 305 -17.50 -0.73 1.35
N ILE A 306 -17.55 -1.67 2.32
CA ILE A 306 -18.57 -1.64 3.38
C ILE A 306 -18.54 -0.32 4.16
N LYS A 307 -17.35 0.17 4.51
CA LYS A 307 -17.20 1.46 5.22
C LYS A 307 -17.73 2.62 4.39
N GLN A 308 -17.50 2.56 3.06
CA GLN A 308 -17.97 3.57 2.13
C GLN A 308 -19.49 3.50 1.93
N ASP A 309 -20.08 2.31 1.90
CA ASP A 309 -21.54 2.13 1.86
C ASP A 309 -22.22 2.79 3.08
N ILE A 310 -21.69 2.56 4.29
CA ILE A 310 -22.22 3.18 5.52
C ILE A 310 -22.16 4.72 5.45
N LEU A 311 -21.06 5.27 4.93
CA LEU A 311 -20.91 6.71 4.77
C LEU A 311 -21.94 7.27 3.77
N LEU A 312 -22.16 6.56 2.66
CA LEU A 312 -23.14 6.96 1.64
C LEU A 312 -24.56 6.97 2.17
N GLU A 313 -24.94 5.96 2.95
CA GLU A 313 -26.26 5.92 3.57
C GLU A 313 -26.45 7.10 4.54
N LYS A 314 -25.43 7.45 5.32
CA LYS A 314 -25.47 8.63 6.20
C LYS A 314 -25.64 9.92 5.41
N MET A 315 -24.93 10.09 4.29
CA MET A 315 -25.05 11.27 3.43
C MET A 315 -26.45 11.38 2.80
N ARG A 316 -26.98 10.27 2.26
CA ARG A 316 -28.34 10.23 1.69
C ARG A 316 -29.42 10.62 2.70
N LYS A 317 -29.32 10.14 3.93
CA LYS A 317 -30.26 10.49 5.01
C LYS A 317 -30.22 11.97 5.40
N ARG A 318 -29.08 12.65 5.27
CA ARG A 318 -28.94 14.10 5.55
C ARG A 318 -29.48 15.00 4.44
N VAL A 319 -29.54 14.50 3.20
CA VAL A 319 -30.08 15.26 2.05
C VAL A 319 -31.61 15.12 1.95
N LEU A 320 -32.16 14.03 2.49
CA LEU A 320 -33.59 13.70 2.41
C LEU A 320 -34.39 14.03 3.70
N GLY A 321 -33.74 14.50 4.76
CA GLY A 321 -34.36 14.89 6.03
C GLY A 321 -34.16 16.35 6.33
#